data_AF-A0A412WFR5-F1
#
_entry.id   AF-A0A412WFR5-F1
#
_cell.length_a   1.000
_cell.length_b   1.000
_cell.length_c   1.000
_cell.angle_alpha   90.00
_cell.angle_beta   90.00
_cell.angle_gamma   90.00
#
_symmetry.space_group_name_H-M   'P 1'
#
loop_
_entity.id
_entity.type
_entity.pdbx_description
1 polymer ?
#
loop_
_entity_poly.entity_id
_entity_poly.type
_entity_poly.pdbx_seq_one_letter_code
_entity_poly.pdbx_strand_id
1 'polypeptide(L)'
;MRRVPGTLSNNNMERSGVREAYNLILEDLDYAIDYGPVYKDVFSASRGLAKGFKVEVLLLRGTDEDYAKVPELANEVLSNYEFKLEESFEDVFKNGYKSTEIMFSRFLSAKKLADVDMNVASIKKLMCGKYKPNDQFFDIFNSTNDIRYALTFDSVLYEQFNSTNKTLILKKLWRTDGNCPMFYMRLAQMKLFQAEALEHNGASVADVLAPLNDLRRRSGNVLLKAEDFSDRDDLVRTIFYEIVREIGLENGAEWFAAVRMRLSSGKRLISELNPVYSDDKQLAWQIPDDEVSYNTLMEPNPVFIRE
;
A
#
# COMPACT_ATOMS: atom_id res chain seq x y z
N MET A 1 -15.19 -13.18 12.57
CA MET A 1 -13.90 -13.86 12.36
C MET A 1 -13.83 -15.03 13.31
N ARG A 2 -13.38 -16.19 12.82
CA ARG A 2 -13.30 -17.41 13.61
C ARG A 2 -12.14 -17.32 14.61
N ARG A 3 -12.42 -17.60 15.89
CA ARG A 3 -11.39 -17.76 16.94
C ARG A 3 -10.93 -19.22 17.10
N VAL A 4 -11.57 -20.15 16.38
CA VAL A 4 -11.28 -21.59 16.40
C VAL A 4 -11.26 -22.14 14.97
N PRO A 5 -10.51 -23.21 14.68
CA PRO A 5 -10.52 -23.85 13.38
C PRO A 5 -11.93 -24.24 12.89
N GLY A 6 -12.14 -24.14 11.57
CA GLY A 6 -13.38 -24.57 10.93
C GLY A 6 -13.51 -26.10 10.91
N THR A 7 -14.74 -26.57 11.12
CA THR A 7 -15.15 -27.97 11.09
C THR A 7 -16.53 -28.07 10.43
N LEU A 8 -16.96 -29.28 10.04
CA LEU A 8 -18.30 -29.47 9.49
C LEU A 8 -19.42 -29.01 10.44
N SER A 9 -19.24 -29.18 11.75
CA SER A 9 -20.25 -28.82 12.76
C SER A 9 -20.32 -27.34 13.09
N ASN A 10 -19.31 -26.54 12.72
CA ASN A 10 -19.27 -25.08 12.96
C ASN A 10 -19.07 -24.27 11.67
N ASN A 11 -19.33 -24.88 10.51
CA ASN A 11 -19.21 -24.25 9.20
C ASN A 11 -20.09 -23.00 9.09
N ASN A 12 -21.38 -23.09 9.41
CA ASN A 12 -22.26 -21.93 9.34
C ASN A 12 -21.91 -20.92 10.44
N MET A 13 -21.64 -19.67 10.05
CA MET A 13 -21.25 -18.61 10.98
C MET A 13 -21.60 -17.24 10.39
N GLU A 14 -22.18 -16.37 11.21
CA GLU A 14 -22.41 -14.97 10.85
C GLU A 14 -21.09 -14.22 10.62
N ARG A 15 -21.13 -13.20 9.77
CA ARG A 15 -19.99 -12.30 9.64
C ARG A 15 -19.83 -11.47 10.91
N SER A 16 -18.58 -11.25 11.35
CA SER A 16 -18.33 -10.31 12.44
C SER A 16 -18.58 -8.87 11.98
N GLY A 17 -18.93 -8.02 12.94
CA GLY A 17 -18.96 -6.58 12.70
C GLY A 17 -17.59 -6.03 12.36
N VAL A 18 -17.54 -4.93 11.62
CA VAL A 18 -16.29 -4.26 11.21
C VAL A 18 -15.43 -3.91 12.43
N ARG A 19 -16.04 -3.34 13.48
CA ARG A 19 -15.33 -3.01 14.73
C ARG A 19 -14.70 -4.23 15.40
N GLU A 20 -15.44 -5.33 15.50
CA GLU A 20 -14.94 -6.58 16.08
C GLU A 20 -13.78 -7.15 15.26
N ALA A 21 -13.86 -7.04 13.93
CA ALA A 21 -12.79 -7.47 13.05
C ALA A 21 -11.50 -6.66 13.28
N TYR A 22 -11.59 -5.33 13.38
CA TYR A 22 -10.46 -4.49 13.73
C TYR A 22 -9.88 -4.82 15.10
N ASN A 23 -10.73 -5.04 16.11
CA ASN A 23 -10.26 -5.39 17.46
C ASN A 23 -9.47 -6.71 17.44
N LEU A 24 -9.96 -7.74 16.75
CA LEU A 24 -9.23 -9.00 16.63
C LEU A 24 -7.90 -8.84 15.88
N ILE A 25 -7.87 -8.08 14.77
CA ILE A 25 -6.62 -7.82 14.03
C ILE A 25 -5.60 -7.12 14.93
N LEU A 26 -6.03 -6.11 15.70
CA LEU A 26 -5.14 -5.38 16.59
C LEU A 26 -4.67 -6.22 17.77
N GLU A 27 -5.53 -7.08 18.33
CA GLU A 27 -5.14 -8.06 19.36
C GLU A 27 -4.05 -9.01 18.84
N ASP A 28 -4.20 -9.56 17.64
CA ASP A 28 -3.21 -10.46 17.03
C ASP A 28 -1.88 -9.74 16.74
N LEU A 29 -1.95 -8.50 16.27
CA LEU A 29 -0.77 -7.67 16.03
C LEU A 29 -0.06 -7.32 17.35
N ASP A 30 -0.80 -6.98 18.41
CA ASP A 30 -0.23 -6.69 19.72
C ASP A 30 0.46 -7.92 20.31
N TYR A 31 -0.17 -9.09 20.21
CA TYR A 31 0.47 -10.34 20.58
C TYR A 31 1.77 -10.60 19.79
N ALA A 32 1.76 -10.35 18.47
CA ALA A 32 2.94 -10.53 17.64
C ALA A 32 4.04 -9.48 17.92
N ILE A 33 3.69 -8.28 18.37
CA ILE A 33 4.65 -7.25 18.79
C ILE A 33 5.35 -7.68 20.08
N ASP A 34 4.59 -8.20 21.05
CA ASP A 34 5.09 -8.57 22.38
C ASP A 34 5.91 -9.87 22.35
N TYR A 35 5.46 -10.86 21.58
CA TYR A 35 6.00 -12.22 21.63
C TYR A 35 6.66 -12.69 20.32
N GLY A 36 6.57 -11.90 19.25
CA GLY A 36 7.13 -12.26 17.95
C GLY A 36 8.66 -12.23 17.90
N PRO A 37 9.25 -12.95 16.92
CA PRO A 37 10.69 -12.95 16.74
C PRO A 37 11.20 -11.55 16.34
N VAL A 38 12.48 -11.31 16.59
CA VAL A 38 13.19 -10.18 15.96
C VAL A 38 13.30 -10.41 14.45
N TYR A 39 13.57 -9.36 13.70
CA TYR A 39 13.79 -9.47 12.27
C TYR A 39 14.96 -10.44 11.98
N LYS A 40 14.85 -11.15 10.86
CA LYS A 40 15.85 -12.14 10.42
C LYS A 40 16.06 -12.07 8.92
N ASP A 41 14.96 -12.12 8.19
CA ASP A 41 14.92 -12.05 6.75
C ASP A 41 13.57 -11.52 6.28
N VAL A 42 13.54 -11.02 5.04
CA VAL A 42 12.35 -10.44 4.41
C VAL A 42 11.19 -11.45 4.25
N PHE A 43 11.41 -12.75 4.45
CA PHE A 43 10.40 -13.79 4.24
C PHE A 43 9.68 -14.21 5.53
N SER A 44 10.16 -13.71 6.67
CA SER A 44 9.69 -14.10 7.99
C SER A 44 8.95 -12.95 8.65
N ALA A 45 7.87 -13.27 9.36
CA ALA A 45 7.22 -12.29 10.23
C ALA A 45 8.18 -11.87 11.36
N SER A 46 8.08 -10.62 11.80
CA SER A 46 8.85 -10.08 12.91
C SER A 46 7.99 -9.11 13.73
N ARG A 47 8.39 -8.86 14.98
CA ARG A 47 7.72 -7.86 15.84
C ARG A 47 7.69 -6.46 15.22
N GLY A 48 8.74 -6.08 14.49
CA GLY A 48 8.80 -4.79 13.80
C GLY A 48 7.83 -4.73 12.61
N LEU A 49 7.70 -5.83 11.87
CA LEU A 49 6.68 -5.96 10.82
C LEU A 49 5.27 -5.88 11.41
N ALA A 50 4.99 -6.58 12.51
CA ALA A 50 3.69 -6.51 13.19
C ALA A 50 3.36 -5.08 13.63
N LYS A 51 4.34 -4.35 14.16
CA LYS A 51 4.16 -2.93 14.52
C LYS A 51 3.91 -2.04 13.30
N GLY A 52 4.61 -2.28 12.19
CA GLY A 52 4.35 -1.59 10.91
C GLY A 52 2.92 -1.82 10.40
N PHE A 53 2.43 -3.07 10.42
CA PHE A 53 1.04 -3.35 10.06
C PHE A 53 0.03 -2.77 11.07
N LYS A 54 0.36 -2.70 12.36
CA LYS A 54 -0.48 -2.01 13.35
C LYS A 54 -0.67 -0.55 12.97
N VAL A 55 0.40 0.16 12.59
CA VAL A 55 0.29 1.55 12.12
C VAL A 55 -0.68 1.67 10.93
N GLU A 56 -0.54 0.80 9.93
CA GLU A 56 -1.43 0.80 8.77
C GLU A 56 -2.89 0.49 9.14
N VAL A 57 -3.13 -0.50 10.01
CA VAL A 57 -4.47 -0.89 10.48
C VAL A 57 -5.13 0.25 11.26
N LEU A 58 -4.36 0.99 12.07
CA LEU A 58 -4.85 2.18 12.78
C LEU A 58 -5.31 3.26 11.79
N LEU A 59 -4.52 3.55 10.74
CA LEU A 59 -4.95 4.47 9.67
C LEU A 59 -6.20 3.99 8.94
N LEU A 60 -6.30 2.68 8.65
CA LEU A 60 -7.47 2.11 7.99
C LEU A 60 -8.74 2.19 8.87
N ARG A 61 -8.59 2.05 10.20
CA ARG A 61 -9.70 2.21 11.15
C ARG A 61 -10.09 3.68 11.32
N GLY A 62 -9.09 4.57 11.36
CA GLY A 62 -9.23 6.00 11.14
C GLY A 62 -9.98 6.78 12.23
N THR A 63 -9.96 6.32 13.49
CA THR A 63 -10.47 7.14 14.61
C THR A 63 -9.47 8.22 14.99
N ASP A 64 -9.91 9.29 15.66
CA ASP A 64 -9.00 10.35 16.13
C ASP A 64 -7.95 9.80 17.11
N GLU A 65 -8.31 8.81 17.95
CA GLU A 65 -7.37 8.12 18.82
C GLU A 65 -6.34 7.27 18.07
N ASP A 66 -6.72 6.74 16.90
CA ASP A 66 -5.81 6.00 16.02
C ASP A 66 -4.80 6.96 15.39
N TYR A 67 -5.30 8.04 14.77
CA TYR A 67 -4.47 9.06 14.14
C TYR A 67 -3.52 9.74 15.14
N ALA A 68 -3.95 9.97 16.38
CA ALA A 68 -3.09 10.52 17.42
C ALA A 68 -1.88 9.62 17.75
N LYS A 69 -2.01 8.29 17.64
CA LYS A 69 -0.95 7.32 17.97
C LYS A 69 0.01 7.04 16.82
N VAL A 70 -0.44 7.17 15.58
CA VAL A 70 0.34 6.81 14.39
C VAL A 70 1.72 7.47 14.34
N PRO A 71 1.88 8.79 14.61
CA PRO A 71 3.20 9.43 14.51
C PRO A 71 4.26 8.81 15.43
N GLU A 72 3.88 8.52 16.67
CA GLU A 72 4.74 7.88 17.68
C GLU A 72 5.09 6.45 17.26
N LEU A 73 4.09 5.62 16.96
CA LEU A 73 4.30 4.22 16.60
C LEU A 73 5.14 4.06 15.33
N ALA A 74 4.92 4.92 14.34
CA ALA A 74 5.72 4.95 13.12
C ALA A 74 7.18 5.37 13.40
N ASN A 75 7.41 6.34 14.30
CA ASN A 75 8.75 6.74 14.72
C ASN A 75 9.49 5.60 15.44
N GLU A 76 8.78 4.84 16.26
CA GLU A 76 9.34 3.65 16.89
C GLU A 76 9.75 2.59 15.86
N VAL A 77 8.96 2.36 14.81
CA VAL A 77 9.33 1.44 13.73
C VAL A 77 10.53 1.96 12.94
N LEU A 78 10.57 3.26 12.65
CA LEU A 78 11.69 3.91 11.94
C LEU A 78 13.01 3.84 12.71
N SER A 79 12.95 3.88 14.04
CA SER A 79 14.14 3.99 14.90
C SER A 79 14.63 2.64 15.41
N ASN A 80 13.80 1.59 15.35
CA ASN A 80 14.07 0.28 15.94
C ASN A 80 13.89 -0.85 14.91
N TYR A 81 14.05 -2.10 15.35
CA TYR A 81 13.72 -3.32 14.59
C TYR A 81 14.55 -3.62 13.33
N GLU A 82 15.76 -3.03 13.21
CA GLU A 82 16.80 -3.37 12.22
C GLU A 82 16.53 -2.95 10.76
N PHE A 83 15.36 -2.38 10.46
CA PHE A 83 15.05 -1.82 9.16
C PHE A 83 15.73 -0.48 8.94
N LYS A 84 16.10 -0.17 7.69
CA LYS A 84 16.67 1.13 7.30
C LYS A 84 16.13 1.56 5.95
N LEU A 85 15.93 2.86 5.77
CA LEU A 85 15.69 3.39 4.44
C LEU A 85 16.96 3.17 3.60
N GLU A 86 16.78 2.81 2.33
CA GLU A 86 17.91 2.77 1.41
C GLU A 86 18.48 4.17 1.16
N GLU A 87 19.75 4.24 0.75
CA GLU A 87 20.40 5.52 0.46
C GLU A 87 19.72 6.27 -0.70
N SER A 88 19.21 5.53 -1.69
CA SER A 88 18.44 6.07 -2.81
C SER A 88 17.14 5.31 -3.04
N PHE A 89 16.19 5.94 -3.73
CA PHE A 89 14.95 5.28 -4.15
C PHE A 89 15.20 4.09 -5.07
N GLU A 90 16.21 4.17 -5.94
CA GLU A 90 16.51 3.09 -6.89
C GLU A 90 17.07 1.84 -6.19
N ASP A 91 17.81 2.03 -5.09
CA ASP A 91 18.44 0.94 -4.35
C ASP A 91 17.43 -0.02 -3.70
N VAL A 92 16.23 0.47 -3.37
CA VAL A 92 15.10 -0.37 -2.92
C VAL A 92 14.83 -1.49 -3.93
N PHE A 93 14.88 -1.18 -5.22
CA PHE A 93 14.61 -2.13 -6.29
C PHE A 93 15.87 -2.85 -6.76
N LYS A 94 17.04 -2.18 -6.81
CA LYS A 94 18.30 -2.80 -7.22
C LYS A 94 18.72 -3.92 -6.27
N ASN A 95 18.62 -3.67 -4.96
CA ASN A 95 19.00 -4.63 -3.92
C ASN A 95 18.01 -5.81 -3.82
N GLY A 96 16.77 -5.62 -4.29
CA GLY A 96 15.70 -6.61 -4.25
C GLY A 96 15.53 -7.22 -2.84
N TYR A 97 15.53 -8.54 -2.70
CA TYR A 97 15.40 -9.19 -1.37
C TYR A 97 16.47 -8.82 -0.33
N LYS A 98 17.60 -8.22 -0.74
CA LYS A 98 18.63 -7.72 0.18
C LYS A 98 18.41 -6.27 0.62
N SER A 99 17.36 -5.63 0.12
CA SER A 99 17.06 -4.26 0.51
C SER A 99 16.77 -4.18 2.01
N THR A 100 17.40 -3.22 2.66
CA THR A 100 17.23 -2.94 4.10
C THR A 100 15.88 -2.28 4.41
N GLU A 101 15.18 -1.81 3.38
CA GLU A 101 13.91 -1.12 3.50
C GLU A 101 12.72 -2.09 3.47
N ILE A 102 12.87 -3.27 2.90
CA ILE A 102 11.79 -4.27 2.79
C ILE A 102 11.58 -4.93 4.15
N MET A 103 10.39 -4.75 4.71
CA MET A 103 10.02 -5.36 5.99
C MET A 103 9.43 -6.75 5.80
N PHE A 104 8.76 -6.98 4.67
CA PHE A 104 8.22 -8.30 4.30
C PHE A 104 7.99 -8.45 2.80
N SER A 105 8.36 -9.63 2.29
CA SER A 105 8.04 -10.13 0.96
C SER A 105 7.75 -11.61 1.02
N ARG A 106 6.96 -12.11 0.07
CA ARG A 106 6.83 -13.55 -0.14
C ARG A 106 7.98 -14.07 -0.98
N PHE A 107 8.45 -15.28 -0.63
CA PHE A 107 9.43 -15.99 -1.44
C PHE A 107 8.81 -16.46 -2.76
N LEU A 108 9.48 -16.18 -3.87
CA LEU A 108 9.16 -16.74 -5.18
C LEU A 108 10.17 -17.83 -5.54
N SER A 109 9.69 -19.05 -5.78
CA SER A 109 10.54 -20.14 -6.23
C SER A 109 11.00 -19.93 -7.68
N ALA A 110 12.11 -20.55 -8.06
CA ALA A 110 12.61 -20.52 -9.44
C ALA A 110 11.56 -20.95 -10.47
N LYS A 111 10.73 -21.96 -10.14
CA LYS A 111 9.60 -22.37 -10.98
C LYS A 111 8.59 -21.23 -11.17
N LYS A 112 8.19 -20.56 -10.07
CA LYS A 112 7.24 -19.44 -10.16
C LYS A 112 7.80 -18.28 -10.95
N LEU A 113 9.10 -18.03 -10.87
CA LEU A 113 9.79 -17.02 -11.68
C LEU A 113 9.79 -17.38 -13.18
N ALA A 114 9.99 -18.66 -13.55
CA ALA A 114 9.84 -19.08 -14.94
C ALA A 114 8.38 -18.94 -15.43
N ASP A 115 7.41 -19.28 -14.57
CA ASP A 115 5.98 -19.17 -14.89
C ASP A 115 5.54 -17.72 -15.10
N VAL A 116 6.23 -16.70 -14.54
CA VAL A 116 5.79 -15.31 -14.71
C VAL A 116 5.91 -14.81 -16.15
N ASP A 117 6.76 -15.40 -16.97
CA ASP A 117 6.84 -15.02 -18.39
C ASP A 117 5.85 -15.86 -19.23
N MET A 118 5.67 -17.14 -18.87
CA MET A 118 4.86 -18.06 -19.68
C MET A 118 3.35 -18.01 -19.42
N ASN A 119 2.93 -17.60 -18.21
CA ASN A 119 1.52 -17.59 -17.83
C ASN A 119 0.83 -16.27 -18.21
N VAL A 120 -0.26 -16.33 -18.97
CA VAL A 120 -1.07 -15.16 -19.36
C VAL A 120 -1.65 -14.37 -18.19
N ALA A 121 -1.84 -15.02 -17.04
CA ALA A 121 -2.35 -14.42 -15.81
C ALA A 121 -1.24 -13.97 -14.84
N SER A 122 0.03 -14.01 -15.26
CA SER A 122 1.13 -13.57 -14.39
C SER A 122 1.07 -12.07 -14.15
N ILE A 123 1.48 -11.63 -12.95
CA ILE A 123 1.53 -10.20 -12.62
C ILE A 123 2.48 -9.43 -13.54
N LYS A 124 3.58 -10.06 -13.99
CA LYS A 124 4.53 -9.45 -14.93
C LYS A 124 3.87 -9.17 -16.28
N LYS A 125 3.16 -10.14 -16.88
CA LYS A 125 2.49 -9.95 -18.18
C LYS A 125 1.27 -9.03 -18.09
N LEU A 126 0.58 -9.07 -16.95
CA LEU A 126 -0.54 -8.18 -16.68
C LEU A 126 -0.08 -6.73 -16.52
N MET A 127 0.93 -6.44 -15.69
CA MET A 127 1.34 -5.08 -15.34
C MET A 127 2.44 -4.48 -16.22
N CYS A 128 3.16 -5.28 -17.00
CA CYS A 128 4.22 -4.86 -17.92
C CYS A 128 3.86 -5.16 -19.38
N GLY A 129 2.56 -5.13 -19.71
CA GLY A 129 2.04 -5.49 -21.02
C GLY A 129 0.56 -5.15 -21.19
N LYS A 130 -0.33 -5.97 -20.62
CA LYS A 130 -1.77 -5.88 -20.90
C LYS A 130 -2.45 -4.68 -20.25
N TYR A 131 -2.15 -4.43 -18.98
CA TYR A 131 -2.64 -3.31 -18.20
C TYR A 131 -1.54 -2.27 -18.08
N LYS A 132 -1.95 -1.01 -18.14
CA LYS A 132 -1.10 0.16 -17.91
C LYS A 132 -1.83 1.11 -16.97
N PRO A 133 -1.11 1.90 -16.17
CA PRO A 133 -1.72 3.02 -15.47
C PRO A 133 -2.47 3.94 -16.43
N ASN A 134 -3.50 4.61 -15.93
CA ASN A 134 -4.24 5.63 -16.68
C ASN A 134 -3.49 6.97 -16.65
N ASP A 135 -3.97 7.94 -17.44
CA ASP A 135 -3.32 9.25 -17.55
C ASP A 135 -3.29 9.98 -16.20
N GLN A 136 -4.35 9.90 -15.39
CA GLN A 136 -4.39 10.48 -14.04
C GLN A 136 -3.26 9.96 -13.14
N PHE A 137 -2.96 8.66 -13.17
CA PHE A 137 -1.85 8.08 -12.43
C PHE A 137 -0.50 8.64 -12.90
N PHE A 138 -0.31 8.77 -14.22
CA PHE A 138 0.92 9.34 -14.78
C PHE A 138 1.08 10.84 -14.50
N ASP A 139 -0.02 11.59 -14.48
CA ASP A 139 -0.04 13.00 -14.12
C ASP A 139 0.40 13.21 -12.66
N ILE A 140 -0.05 12.34 -11.75
CA ILE A 140 0.39 12.33 -10.35
C ILE A 140 1.91 12.09 -10.28
N PHE A 141 2.42 11.09 -11.00
CA PHE A 141 3.85 10.82 -11.05
C PHE A 141 4.65 12.03 -11.55
N ASN A 142 4.08 12.81 -12.46
CA ASN A 142 4.70 13.98 -13.08
C ASN A 142 6.09 13.65 -13.65
N SER A 143 6.11 12.99 -14.81
CA SER A 143 7.32 12.50 -15.47
C SER A 143 8.35 13.57 -15.80
N THR A 144 7.98 14.85 -15.76
CA THR A 144 8.88 15.98 -16.01
C THR A 144 9.61 16.44 -14.75
N ASN A 145 8.94 16.41 -13.60
CA ASN A 145 9.44 17.04 -12.37
C ASN A 145 9.75 16.07 -11.22
N ASP A 146 9.35 14.79 -11.32
CA ASP A 146 9.68 13.79 -10.30
C ASP A 146 10.57 12.68 -10.87
N ILE A 147 11.78 12.57 -10.34
CA ILE A 147 12.77 11.63 -10.89
C ILE A 147 12.38 10.17 -10.63
N ARG A 148 11.49 9.90 -9.66
CA ARG A 148 11.01 8.54 -9.38
C ARG A 148 10.25 7.95 -10.57
N TYR A 149 9.70 8.75 -11.48
CA TYR A 149 9.08 8.24 -12.70
C TYR A 149 10.07 7.39 -13.53
N ALA A 150 11.26 7.91 -13.83
CA ALA A 150 12.28 7.21 -14.62
C ALA A 150 12.95 6.03 -13.86
N LEU A 151 12.83 6.04 -12.52
CA LEU A 151 13.28 4.95 -11.66
C LEU A 151 12.22 3.84 -11.50
N THR A 152 10.94 4.17 -11.68
CA THR A 152 9.80 3.25 -11.55
C THR A 152 9.47 2.58 -12.88
N PHE A 153 9.51 3.35 -13.98
CA PHE A 153 9.09 2.88 -15.30
C PHE A 153 10.28 2.78 -16.27
N ASP A 154 10.15 1.85 -17.22
CA ASP A 154 11.05 1.74 -18.37
C ASP A 154 10.25 1.27 -19.59
N SER A 155 10.91 1.18 -20.75
CA SER A 155 10.34 0.56 -21.94
C SER A 155 11.35 -0.39 -22.60
N VAL A 156 10.96 -1.66 -22.68
CA VAL A 156 11.82 -2.75 -23.16
C VAL A 156 11.14 -3.53 -24.27
N LEU A 157 11.92 -4.21 -25.12
CA LEU A 157 11.36 -5.16 -26.08
C LEU A 157 10.97 -6.44 -25.32
N TYR A 158 9.68 -6.77 -25.31
CA TYR A 158 9.17 -7.98 -24.66
C TYR A 158 8.50 -8.87 -25.69
N GLU A 159 9.28 -9.75 -26.32
CA GLU A 159 8.87 -10.54 -27.49
C GLU A 159 7.61 -11.40 -27.26
N GLN A 160 7.37 -11.86 -26.04
CA GLN A 160 6.19 -12.66 -25.69
C GLN A 160 4.89 -11.85 -25.65
N PHE A 161 4.99 -10.51 -25.68
CA PHE A 161 3.87 -9.58 -25.70
C PHE A 161 3.83 -8.78 -27.00
N ASN A 162 4.95 -8.15 -27.37
CA ASN A 162 5.11 -7.41 -28.61
C ASN A 162 6.56 -7.52 -29.11
N SER A 163 6.74 -8.15 -30.27
CA SER A 163 8.06 -8.37 -30.89
C SER A 163 8.58 -7.19 -31.71
N THR A 164 7.78 -6.13 -31.89
CA THR A 164 8.14 -4.98 -32.75
C THR A 164 8.32 -3.70 -31.95
N ASN A 165 7.43 -3.44 -30.99
CA ASN A 165 7.46 -2.20 -30.20
C ASN A 165 7.88 -2.48 -28.77
N LYS A 166 8.62 -1.53 -28.20
CA LYS A 166 8.90 -1.52 -26.77
C LYS A 166 7.59 -1.40 -25.99
N THR A 167 7.50 -2.16 -24.92
CA THR A 167 6.36 -2.17 -24.00
C THR A 167 6.76 -1.44 -22.72
N LEU A 168 5.86 -0.64 -22.17
CA LEU A 168 6.06 -0.01 -20.87
C LEU A 168 6.12 -1.09 -19.79
N ILE A 169 7.15 -1.04 -18.96
CA ILE A 169 7.33 -1.98 -17.86
C ILE A 169 7.50 -1.25 -16.54
N LEU A 170 7.18 -1.96 -15.47
CA LEU A 170 7.37 -1.53 -14.10
C LEU A 170 8.68 -2.15 -13.59
N LYS A 171 9.73 -1.34 -13.38
CA LYS A 171 11.08 -1.80 -13.00
C LYS A 171 11.10 -2.62 -11.71
N LYS A 172 10.23 -2.29 -10.75
CA LYS A 172 10.08 -3.05 -9.50
C LYS A 172 9.56 -4.49 -9.70
N LEU A 173 8.90 -4.79 -10.82
CA LEU A 173 8.47 -6.15 -11.21
C LEU A 173 9.35 -6.77 -12.30
N TRP A 174 9.89 -5.94 -13.19
CA TRP A 174 10.63 -6.37 -14.37
C TRP A 174 12.08 -6.71 -14.04
N ARG A 175 12.30 -7.96 -13.63
CA ARG A 175 13.60 -8.48 -13.19
C ARG A 175 13.99 -9.72 -13.98
N THR A 176 15.19 -9.71 -14.57
CA THR A 176 15.75 -10.82 -15.35
C THR A 176 16.60 -11.76 -14.51
N ASP A 177 17.03 -11.32 -13.33
CA ASP A 177 17.81 -12.09 -12.35
C ASP A 177 16.93 -12.92 -11.39
N GLY A 178 15.61 -12.88 -11.56
CA GLY A 178 14.66 -13.56 -10.69
C GLY A 178 14.41 -12.89 -9.33
N ASN A 179 15.07 -11.77 -9.04
CA ASN A 179 14.92 -11.05 -7.78
C ASN A 179 13.72 -10.10 -7.83
N CYS A 180 12.51 -10.66 -7.72
CA CYS A 180 11.24 -9.93 -7.81
C CYS A 180 10.50 -9.90 -6.46
N PRO A 181 10.96 -9.07 -5.50
CA PRO A 181 10.25 -8.93 -4.23
C PRO A 181 8.86 -8.34 -4.43
N MET A 182 7.92 -8.83 -3.64
CA MET A 182 6.60 -8.24 -3.47
C MET A 182 6.62 -7.36 -2.22
N PHE A 183 6.47 -6.06 -2.39
CA PHE A 183 6.59 -5.07 -1.31
C PHE A 183 5.31 -4.99 -0.47
N TYR A 184 5.09 -5.93 0.45
CA TYR A 184 3.91 -5.90 1.33
C TYR A 184 3.99 -4.81 2.39
N MET A 185 5.19 -4.56 2.90
CA MET A 185 5.50 -3.45 3.79
C MET A 185 6.95 -3.07 3.60
N ARG A 186 7.24 -1.78 3.48
CA ARG A 186 8.60 -1.25 3.48
C ARG A 186 8.68 0.06 4.26
N LEU A 187 9.86 0.35 4.81
CA LEU A 187 10.00 1.35 5.87
C LEU A 187 9.55 2.77 5.46
N ALA A 188 9.63 3.14 4.18
CA ALA A 188 9.11 4.42 3.69
C ALA A 188 7.61 4.63 3.95
N GLN A 189 6.81 3.56 4.04
CA GLN A 189 5.40 3.65 4.41
C GLN A 189 5.23 4.32 5.77
N MET A 190 6.14 4.11 6.73
CA MET A 190 6.05 4.75 8.05
C MET A 190 6.15 6.28 7.94
N LYS A 191 6.99 6.81 7.05
CA LYS A 191 7.10 8.25 6.79
C LYS A 191 5.84 8.80 6.11
N LEU A 192 5.28 8.06 5.15
CA LEU A 192 4.02 8.43 4.49
C LEU A 192 2.85 8.44 5.48
N PHE A 193 2.75 7.42 6.33
CA PHE A 193 1.74 7.28 7.37
C PHE A 193 1.88 8.36 8.46
N GLN A 194 3.10 8.77 8.79
CA GLN A 194 3.35 9.94 9.65
C GLN A 194 2.79 11.22 9.04
N ALA A 195 3.10 11.50 7.77
CA ALA A 195 2.61 12.70 7.10
C ALA A 195 1.08 12.75 7.10
N GLU A 196 0.44 11.64 6.73
CA GLU A 196 -1.02 11.51 6.74
C GLU A 196 -1.61 11.77 8.14
N ALA A 197 -1.04 11.15 9.18
CA ALA A 197 -1.57 11.32 10.53
C ALA A 197 -1.31 12.71 11.12
N LEU A 198 -0.15 13.31 10.83
CA LEU A 198 0.13 14.69 11.22
C LEU A 198 -0.84 15.67 10.56
N GLU A 199 -1.19 15.43 9.30
CA GLU A 199 -2.21 16.22 8.59
C GLU A 199 -3.55 16.08 9.30
N HIS A 200 -4.05 14.86 9.52
CA HIS A 200 -5.33 14.63 10.20
C HIS A 200 -5.38 15.25 11.61
N ASN A 201 -4.28 15.18 12.36
CA ASN A 201 -4.17 15.73 13.71
C ASN A 201 -4.04 17.28 13.75
N GLY A 202 -4.08 17.96 12.60
CA GLY A 202 -4.00 19.42 12.52
C GLY A 202 -2.61 19.99 12.78
N ALA A 203 -1.54 19.21 12.56
CA ALA A 203 -0.17 19.70 12.68
C ALA A 203 0.15 20.84 11.69
N SER A 204 1.24 21.54 11.91
CA SER A 204 1.70 22.59 11.00
C SER A 204 2.06 22.00 9.63
N VAL A 205 1.93 22.79 8.56
CA VAL A 205 2.33 22.35 7.21
C VAL A 205 3.79 21.88 7.20
N ALA A 206 4.68 22.60 7.90
CA ALA A 206 6.09 22.23 7.99
C ALA A 206 6.30 20.84 8.64
N ASP A 207 5.56 20.52 9.69
CA ASP A 207 5.65 19.22 10.37
C ASP A 207 5.13 18.08 9.47
N VAL A 208 4.04 18.32 8.74
CA VAL A 208 3.48 17.35 7.77
C VAL A 208 4.46 17.10 6.62
N LEU A 209 5.11 18.15 6.12
CA LEU A 209 6.06 18.05 5.01
C LEU A 209 7.39 17.42 5.44
N ALA A 210 7.78 17.47 6.71
CA ALA A 210 9.06 16.94 7.18
C ALA A 210 9.29 15.45 6.81
N PRO A 211 8.40 14.49 7.13
CA PRO A 211 8.58 13.11 6.74
C PRO A 211 8.52 12.88 5.22
N LEU A 212 7.73 13.68 4.48
CA LEU A 212 7.71 13.63 3.00
C LEU A 212 9.04 14.10 2.41
N ASN A 213 9.59 15.18 2.96
CA ASN A 213 10.86 15.76 2.51
C ASN A 213 12.07 14.87 2.81
N ASP A 214 11.99 13.99 3.81
CA ASP A 214 13.01 12.94 3.98
C ASP A 214 13.02 11.98 2.79
N LEU A 215 11.85 11.55 2.31
CA LEU A 215 11.74 10.67 1.14
C LEU A 215 12.09 11.41 -0.17
N ARG A 216 11.71 12.68 -0.30
CA ARG A 216 12.09 13.51 -1.45
C ARG A 216 13.59 13.76 -1.50
N ARG A 217 14.25 14.01 -0.37
CA ARG A 217 15.71 14.13 -0.27
C ARG A 217 16.40 12.83 -0.71
N ARG A 218 15.98 11.68 -0.20
CA ARG A 218 16.50 10.35 -0.58
C ARG A 218 16.29 10.06 -2.07
N SER A 219 15.16 10.48 -2.62
CA SER A 219 14.87 10.33 -4.05
C SER A 219 15.44 11.47 -4.90
N GLY A 220 16.28 12.37 -4.39
CA GLY A 220 16.89 13.45 -5.20
C GLY A 220 15.90 14.46 -5.78
N ASN A 221 14.68 14.51 -5.25
CA ASN A 221 13.61 15.39 -5.70
C ASN A 221 13.63 16.74 -4.98
N VAL A 222 13.10 17.78 -5.63
CA VAL A 222 12.95 19.12 -5.04
C VAL A 222 12.10 19.05 -3.77
N LEU A 223 12.57 19.61 -2.67
CA LEU A 223 11.83 19.60 -1.40
C LEU A 223 10.57 20.47 -1.49
N LEU A 224 9.49 19.99 -0.87
CA LEU A 224 8.23 20.72 -0.71
C LEU A 224 8.44 21.85 0.32
N LYS A 225 7.83 23.00 0.09
CA LYS A 225 7.95 24.16 0.98
C LYS A 225 6.60 24.52 1.57
N ALA A 226 6.59 24.94 2.84
CA ALA A 226 5.34 25.20 3.55
C ALA A 226 4.56 26.37 2.93
N GLU A 227 5.26 27.36 2.39
CA GLU A 227 4.68 28.51 1.70
C GLU A 227 3.91 28.17 0.41
N ASP A 228 4.13 26.97 -0.16
CA ASP A 228 3.41 26.50 -1.35
C ASP A 228 1.98 26.01 -1.01
N PHE A 229 1.63 25.91 0.28
CA PHE A 229 0.35 25.37 0.74
C PHE A 229 -0.45 26.43 1.50
N SER A 230 -1.48 26.97 0.84
CA SER A 230 -2.47 27.86 1.45
C SER A 230 -3.80 27.16 1.78
N ASP A 231 -4.03 25.98 1.18
CA ASP A 231 -5.19 25.13 1.40
C ASP A 231 -4.76 23.78 2.00
N ARG A 232 -5.52 23.28 2.97
CA ARG A 232 -5.29 21.96 3.59
C ARG A 232 -5.61 20.83 2.62
N ASP A 233 -6.59 21.02 1.72
CA ASP A 233 -6.91 19.99 0.73
C ASP A 233 -5.78 19.82 -0.30
N ASP A 234 -5.03 20.88 -0.62
CA ASP A 234 -3.79 20.80 -1.41
C ASP A 234 -2.71 19.97 -0.72
N LEU A 235 -2.61 20.08 0.61
CA LEU A 235 -1.69 19.28 1.43
C LEU A 235 -2.08 17.80 1.44
N VAL A 236 -3.37 17.49 1.64
CA VAL A 236 -3.92 16.13 1.57
C VAL A 236 -3.63 15.49 0.20
N ARG A 237 -3.91 16.21 -0.89
CA ARG A 237 -3.61 15.73 -2.25
C ARG A 237 -2.11 15.51 -2.46
N THR A 238 -1.26 16.36 -1.89
CA THR A 238 0.20 16.20 -1.99
C THR A 238 0.70 14.98 -1.22
N ILE A 239 0.17 14.70 -0.03
CA ILE A 239 0.48 13.45 0.70
C ILE A 239 0.11 12.25 -0.15
N PHE A 240 -1.09 12.26 -0.76
CA PHE A 240 -1.52 11.20 -1.66
C PHE A 240 -0.61 11.05 -2.88
N TYR A 241 -0.17 12.16 -3.49
CA TYR A 241 0.77 12.12 -4.62
C TYR A 241 2.11 11.53 -4.22
N GLU A 242 2.63 11.86 -3.03
CA GLU A 242 3.85 11.24 -2.52
C GLU A 242 3.65 9.75 -2.23
N ILE A 243 2.49 9.32 -1.73
CA ILE A 243 2.15 7.88 -1.60
C ILE A 243 2.20 7.20 -2.97
N VAL A 244 1.57 7.76 -4.01
CA VAL A 244 1.55 7.18 -5.35
C VAL A 244 2.95 7.14 -5.98
N ARG A 245 3.73 8.22 -5.86
CA ARG A 245 5.09 8.29 -6.41
C ARG A 245 6.06 7.34 -5.72
N GLU A 246 5.87 7.14 -4.42
CA GLU A 246 6.73 6.31 -3.61
C GLU A 246 6.34 4.84 -3.73
N ILE A 247 5.11 4.46 -3.33
CA ILE A 247 4.62 3.08 -3.21
C ILE A 247 3.51 2.73 -4.20
N GLY A 248 3.22 3.56 -5.20
CA GLY A 248 2.18 3.25 -6.19
C GLY A 248 2.43 1.92 -6.90
N LEU A 249 1.34 1.18 -7.16
CA LEU A 249 1.36 -0.18 -7.72
C LEU A 249 2.02 -1.23 -6.81
N GLU A 250 2.22 -0.92 -5.53
CA GLU A 250 2.60 -1.90 -4.50
C GLU A 250 1.35 -2.27 -3.70
N ASN A 251 0.75 -3.42 -4.04
CA ASN A 251 -0.39 -4.01 -3.33
C ASN A 251 -1.63 -3.11 -3.18
N GLY A 252 -1.86 -2.21 -4.14
CA GLY A 252 -3.05 -1.34 -4.16
C GLY A 252 -2.98 -0.16 -3.18
N ALA A 253 -1.77 0.25 -2.79
CA ALA A 253 -1.56 1.38 -1.88
C ALA A 253 -2.36 2.64 -2.27
N GLU A 254 -2.43 2.96 -3.56
CA GLU A 254 -3.21 4.08 -4.08
C GLU A 254 -4.71 3.95 -3.81
N TRP A 255 -5.28 2.74 -3.91
CA TRP A 255 -6.69 2.51 -3.58
C TRP A 255 -6.93 2.72 -2.09
N PHE A 256 -6.13 2.05 -1.25
CA PHE A 256 -6.32 2.11 0.20
C PHE A 256 -6.09 3.52 0.77
N ALA A 257 -5.16 4.30 0.21
CA ALA A 257 -4.96 5.69 0.57
C ALA A 257 -6.14 6.56 0.12
N ALA A 258 -6.56 6.47 -1.15
CA ALA A 258 -7.67 7.26 -1.69
C ALA A 258 -9.00 7.03 -0.94
N VAL A 259 -9.26 5.78 -0.50
CA VAL A 259 -10.48 5.48 0.26
C VAL A 259 -10.40 5.93 1.71
N ARG A 260 -9.24 5.90 2.39
CA ARG A 260 -9.18 6.28 3.81
C ARG A 260 -9.03 7.79 4.02
N MET A 261 -8.28 8.47 3.15
CA MET A 261 -8.03 9.91 3.27
C MET A 261 -9.31 10.74 3.03
N ARG A 262 -9.36 11.91 3.66
CA ARG A 262 -10.51 12.82 3.64
C ARG A 262 -10.07 14.22 3.27
N LEU A 263 -10.93 14.91 2.54
CA LEU A 263 -10.85 16.35 2.33
C LEU A 263 -11.54 17.07 3.49
N SER A 264 -11.27 18.38 3.62
CA SER A 264 -11.93 19.29 4.56
C SER A 264 -13.46 19.25 4.48
N SER A 265 -14.01 18.93 3.31
CA SER A 265 -15.45 18.72 3.09
C SER A 265 -16.03 17.47 3.76
N GLY A 266 -15.18 16.58 4.32
CA GLY A 266 -15.56 15.27 4.83
C GLY A 266 -15.74 14.20 3.76
N LYS A 267 -15.61 14.54 2.47
CA LYS A 267 -15.62 13.56 1.38
C LYS A 267 -14.32 12.76 1.36
N ARG A 268 -14.43 11.50 0.93
CA ARG A 268 -13.26 10.65 0.65
C ARG A 268 -12.48 11.19 -0.54
N LEU A 269 -11.15 11.13 -0.49
CA LEU A 269 -10.29 11.59 -1.59
C LEU A 269 -10.59 10.85 -2.91
N ILE A 270 -10.99 9.58 -2.84
CA ILE A 270 -11.41 8.80 -4.02
C ILE A 270 -12.53 9.46 -4.84
N SER A 271 -13.33 10.36 -4.25
CA SER A 271 -14.36 11.12 -4.99
C SER A 271 -13.80 12.10 -6.03
N GLU A 272 -12.54 12.54 -5.88
CA GLU A 272 -11.85 13.35 -6.90
C GLU A 272 -11.18 12.47 -7.98
N LEU A 273 -10.96 11.18 -7.68
CA LEU A 273 -10.15 10.28 -8.50
C LEU A 273 -10.99 9.32 -9.34
N ASN A 274 -12.13 8.86 -8.82
CA ASN A 274 -12.99 7.89 -9.47
C ASN A 274 -14.36 8.51 -9.81
N PRO A 275 -14.64 8.83 -11.09
CA PRO A 275 -15.90 9.48 -11.48
C PRO A 275 -17.14 8.58 -11.29
N VAL A 276 -16.95 7.27 -11.05
CA VAL A 276 -18.02 6.31 -10.78
C VAL A 276 -18.32 6.20 -9.28
N TYR A 277 -17.43 6.68 -8.42
CA TYR A 277 -17.62 6.64 -6.98
C TYR A 277 -18.69 7.65 -6.56
N SER A 278 -19.72 7.15 -5.88
CA SER A 278 -20.84 7.95 -5.37
C SER A 278 -21.27 7.55 -3.95
N ASP A 279 -20.98 6.32 -3.52
CA ASP A 279 -21.42 5.78 -2.23
C ASP A 279 -20.38 4.80 -1.65
N ASP A 280 -20.21 4.82 -0.32
CA ASP A 280 -19.29 3.94 0.41
C ASP A 280 -19.61 2.44 0.26
N LYS A 281 -20.83 2.07 -0.13
CA LYS A 281 -21.21 0.70 -0.49
C LYS A 281 -20.39 0.15 -1.66
N GLN A 282 -19.79 1.01 -2.48
CA GLN A 282 -18.93 0.61 -3.60
C GLN A 282 -17.51 0.25 -3.15
N LEU A 283 -17.14 0.51 -1.88
CA LEU A 283 -15.79 0.27 -1.38
C LEU A 283 -15.55 -1.17 -0.96
N ALA A 284 -16.62 -1.95 -0.76
CA ALA A 284 -16.55 -3.36 -0.43
C ALA A 284 -16.98 -4.21 -1.63
N TRP A 285 -16.14 -5.19 -1.97
CA TRP A 285 -16.52 -6.22 -2.94
C TRP A 285 -17.68 -7.05 -2.39
N GLN A 286 -18.59 -7.47 -3.28
CA GLN A 286 -19.68 -8.36 -2.89
C GLN A 286 -19.14 -9.67 -2.30
N ILE A 287 -19.84 -10.18 -1.30
CA ILE A 287 -19.56 -11.53 -0.79
C ILE A 287 -19.86 -12.50 -1.94
N PRO A 288 -18.98 -13.46 -2.24
CA PRO A 288 -19.22 -14.41 -3.32
C PRO A 288 -20.55 -15.15 -3.14
N ASP A 289 -21.31 -15.33 -4.21
CA ASP A 289 -22.63 -16.00 -4.18
C ASP A 289 -22.52 -17.41 -3.59
N ASP A 290 -21.44 -18.13 -3.88
CA ASP A 290 -21.16 -19.45 -3.32
C ASP A 290 -21.11 -19.39 -1.77
N GLU A 291 -20.43 -18.41 -1.18
CA GLU A 291 -20.34 -18.27 0.28
C GLU A 291 -21.72 -18.01 0.90
N VAL A 292 -22.56 -17.20 0.25
CA VAL A 292 -23.95 -16.94 0.69
C VAL A 292 -24.81 -18.20 0.55
N SER A 293 -24.59 -19.01 -0.48
CA SER A 293 -25.36 -20.23 -0.73
C SER A 293 -25.05 -21.36 0.26
N TYR A 294 -23.78 -21.50 0.68
CA TYR A 294 -23.33 -22.59 1.55
C TYR A 294 -23.42 -22.25 3.03
N ASN A 295 -23.17 -21.00 3.41
CA ASN A 295 -23.30 -20.56 4.80
C ASN A 295 -24.61 -19.82 4.99
N THR A 296 -25.63 -20.52 5.51
CA THR A 296 -26.99 -19.98 5.66
C THR A 296 -27.11 -18.82 6.66
N LEU A 297 -26.03 -18.47 7.37
CA LEU A 297 -25.94 -17.32 8.28
C LEU A 297 -25.23 -16.11 7.64
N MET A 298 -24.78 -16.24 6.38
CA MET A 298 -24.09 -15.17 5.70
C MET A 298 -25.08 -14.17 5.09
N GLU A 299 -25.00 -12.93 5.53
CA GLU A 299 -25.76 -11.82 4.93
C GLU A 299 -24.91 -11.12 3.85
N PRO A 300 -25.44 -10.96 2.61
CA PRO A 300 -24.79 -10.19 1.56
C PRO A 300 -24.47 -8.76 1.99
N ASN A 301 -23.51 -8.12 1.31
CA ASN A 301 -23.32 -6.69 1.48
C ASN A 301 -24.56 -5.93 0.97
N PRO A 302 -24.84 -4.72 1.48
CA PRO A 302 -25.83 -3.85 0.87
C PRO A 302 -25.54 -3.69 -0.63
N VAL A 303 -26.51 -4.04 -1.48
CA VAL A 303 -26.32 -4.05 -2.93
C VAL A 303 -26.27 -2.63 -3.46
N PHE A 304 -25.30 -2.37 -4.35
CA PHE A 304 -25.31 -1.19 -5.20
C PHE A 304 -26.22 -1.48 -6.39
N ILE A 305 -27.46 -0.98 -6.38
CA ILE A 305 -28.31 -0.97 -7.57
C ILE A 305 -27.85 0.23 -8.40
N ARG A 306 -27.19 -0.01 -9.54
CA ARG A 306 -27.14 1.01 -10.60
C ARG A 306 -28.55 1.07 -11.17
N GLU A 307 -29.25 2.19 -10.94
CA GLU A 307 -30.38 2.58 -11.79
C GLU A 307 -29.90 2.82 -13.23
#